data_AF-A0A7Y5SIW8-F1
#
_entry.id   AF-A0A7Y5SIW8-F1
#
_cell.length_a   1.000
_cell.length_b   1.000
_cell.length_c   1.000
_cell.angle_alpha   90.00
_cell.angle_beta   90.00
_cell.angle_gamma   90.00
#
_symmetry.space_group_name_H-M   'P 1'
#
loop_
_entity.id
_entity.type
_entity.pdbx_description
1 polymer ?
#
loop_
_entity_poly.entity_id
_entity_poly.type
_entity_poly.pdbx_seq_one_letter_code
_entity_poly.pdbx_strand_id
1 'polypeptide(L)' 'MQKTIYDEARELGEAEGQRKTECNWLVMQLEHKFGTVPPRTRKKIERLTSDERQQVAKDLLDATSLKELGL' A
#
# COMPACT_ATOMS: atom_id res chain seq x y z
N MET A 1 -0.56 13.98 -30.42
CA MET A 1 -0.95 12.57 -30.18
C MET A 1 -2.28 12.59 -29.45
N GLN A 2 -3.34 12.06 -30.06
CA GLN A 2 -4.67 12.02 -29.44
C GLN A 2 -4.76 10.70 -28.68
N LYS A 3 -4.67 10.73 -27.34
CA LYS A 3 -4.98 9.55 -26.51
C LYS A 3 -6.44 9.20 -26.75
N THR A 4 -6.73 7.93 -27.04
CA THR A 4 -8.12 7.50 -27.16
C THR A 4 -8.71 7.31 -25.76
N ILE A 5 -10.03 7.51 -25.62
CA ILE A 5 -10.77 7.28 -24.36
C ILE A 5 -10.47 5.89 -23.77
N TYR A 6 -10.16 4.91 -24.65
CA TYR A 6 -9.77 3.56 -24.27
C TYR A 6 -8.42 3.50 -23.56
N ASP A 7 -7.43 4.29 -23.99
CA ASP A 7 -6.11 4.34 -23.36
C ASP A 7 -6.19 4.94 -21.95
N GLU A 8 -7.00 5.98 -21.78
CA GLU A 8 -7.22 6.63 -20.48
C GLU A 8 -7.94 5.68 -19.50
N ALA A 9 -8.98 4.97 -19.97
CA ALA A 9 -9.67 3.99 -19.15
C ALA A 9 -8.74 2.83 -18.72
N ARG A 10 -7.84 2.40 -19.61
CA ARG A 10 -6.85 1.36 -19.32
C ARG A 10 -5.83 1.82 -18.28
N GLU A 11 -5.27 3.01 -18.45
CA GLU A 11 -4.31 3.60 -17.50
C GLU A 11 -4.93 3.77 -16.11
N LEU A 12 -6.19 4.23 -16.03
CA LEU A 12 -6.92 4.33 -14.77
C LEU A 12 -7.16 2.97 -14.11
N GLY A 13 -7.49 1.94 -14.90
CA GLY A 13 -7.68 0.58 -14.41
C GLY A 13 -6.39 -0.03 -13.86
N GLU A 14 -5.27 0.17 -14.55
CA GLU A 14 -3.95 -0.29 -14.12
C GLU A 14 -3.52 0.41 -12.82
N ALA A 15 -3.71 1.73 -12.73
CA ALA A 15 -3.40 2.51 -11.52
C ALA A 15 -4.26 2.08 -10.31
N GLU A 16 -5.56 1.84 -10.52
CA GLU A 16 -6.46 1.36 -9.46
C GLU A 16 -6.10 -0.08 -9.02
N GLY A 17 -5.67 -0.92 -9.95
CA GLY A 17 -5.17 -2.28 -9.68
C GLY A 17 -3.88 -2.27 -8.83
N GLN A 18 -2.93 -1.41 -9.16
CA GLN A 18 -1.72 -1.19 -8.37
C GLN A 18 -2.06 -0.69 -6.96
N ARG A 19 -2.91 0.34 -6.86
CA ARG A 19 -3.35 0.91 -5.58
C ARG A 19 -3.94 -0.14 -4.64
N LYS A 20 -4.81 -1.02 -5.16
CA LYS A 20 -5.41 -2.11 -4.36
C LYS A 20 -4.37 -3.12 -3.91
N THR A 21 -3.43 -3.46 -4.79
CA THR A 21 -2.34 -4.40 -4.48
C THR A 21 -1.45 -3.86 -3.35
N GLU A 22 -1.05 -2.60 -3.44
CA GLU A 22 -0.24 -1.92 -2.42
C GLU A 22 -0.97 -1.87 -1.07
N CYS A 23 -2.24 -1.46 -1.06
CA CYS A 23 -3.03 -1.39 0.17
C CYS A 23 -3.17 -2.76 0.85
N ASN A 24 -3.46 -3.80 0.06
CA ASN A 24 -3.59 -5.16 0.59
C ASN A 24 -2.26 -5.68 1.13
N TRP A 25 -1.15 -5.41 0.44
CA TRP A 25 0.18 -5.79 0.91
C TRP A 25 0.52 -5.12 2.25
N LEU A 26 0.28 -3.81 2.38
CA LEU A 26 0.50 -3.08 3.63
C LEU A 26 -0.34 -3.64 4.79
N VAL A 27 -1.63 -3.91 4.54
CA VAL A 27 -2.51 -4.52 5.54
C VAL A 27 -1.97 -5.88 5.95
N MET A 28 -1.57 -6.74 5.01
CA MET A 28 -1.03 -8.06 5.29
C MET A 28 0.27 -7.98 6.12
N GLN A 29 1.16 -7.02 5.82
CA GLN A 29 2.39 -6.82 6.61
C GLN A 29 2.09 -6.33 8.03
N LEU A 30 1.15 -5.41 8.19
CA LEU A 30 0.69 -4.96 9.50
C LEU A 30 0.05 -6.12 10.27
N GLU A 31 -0.74 -6.97 9.60
CA GLU A 31 -1.34 -8.15 10.21
C GLU A 31 -0.30 -9.17 10.66
N HIS A 32 0.72 -9.40 9.85
CA HIS A 32 1.84 -10.26 10.20
C HIS A 32 2.61 -9.74 11.43
N LYS A 33 2.80 -8.42 11.52
CA LYS A 33 3.65 -7.81 12.56
C LYS A 33 2.92 -7.53 13.88
N PHE A 34 1.64 -7.19 13.82
CA PHE A 34 0.85 -6.72 14.97
C PHE A 34 -0.43 -7.52 15.22
N GLY A 35 -0.76 -8.49 14.36
CA GLY A 35 -2.04 -9.20 14.39
C GLY A 35 -3.15 -8.44 13.66
N THR A 36 -4.39 -8.91 13.76
CA THR A 36 -5.53 -8.43 12.95
C THR A 36 -5.65 -6.91 12.89
N VAL A 37 -5.68 -6.37 11.66
CA VAL A 37 -5.79 -4.93 11.44
C VAL A 37 -7.25 -4.50 11.57
N PRO A 38 -7.58 -3.52 12.43
CA PRO A 38 -8.96 -3.06 12.59
C PRO A 38 -9.54 -2.49 11.28
N PRO A 39 -10.85 -2.65 11.01
CA PRO A 39 -11.49 -2.12 9.81
C PRO A 39 -11.28 -0.61 9.61
N ARG A 40 -11.19 0.15 10.70
CA ARG A 40 -10.89 1.60 10.65
C ARG A 40 -9.49 1.88 10.10
N THR A 41 -8.50 1.07 10.47
CA THR A 41 -7.11 1.20 10.00
C THR A 41 -6.99 0.81 8.54
N ARG A 42 -7.66 -0.28 8.13
CA ARG A 42 -7.76 -0.66 6.71
C ARG A 42 -8.31 0.49 5.85
N LYS A 43 -9.41 1.12 6.28
CA LYS A 43 -9.98 2.30 5.59
C LYS A 43 -9.04 3.50 5.55
N LYS A 44 -8.15 3.67 6.54
CA LYS A 44 -7.13 4.72 6.49
C LYS A 44 -6.08 4.42 5.42
N ILE A 45 -5.59 3.18 5.36
CA ILE A 45 -4.60 2.73 4.35
C ILE A 45 -5.14 2.92 2.93
N GLU A 46 -6.40 2.57 2.70
CA GLU A 46 -7.07 2.75 1.39
C GLU A 46 -7.19 4.22 0.96
N ARG A 47 -7.12 5.17 1.90
CA ARG A 47 -7.21 6.62 1.64
C ARG A 47 -5.85 7.30 1.50
N LEU A 48 -4.77 6.60 1.82
CA LEU A 48 -3.43 7.15 1.68
C LEU A 48 -3.13 7.49 0.23
N THR A 49 -2.29 8.49 0.01
CA THR A 49 -1.69 8.74 -1.30
C THR A 49 -0.66 7.65 -1.61
N SER A 50 -0.16 7.64 -2.85
CA SER A 50 0.93 6.73 -3.24
C SER A 50 2.18 6.96 -2.39
N ASP A 51 2.55 8.23 -2.21
CA ASP A 51 3.74 8.62 -1.46
C ASP A 51 3.63 8.24 0.02
N GLU A 52 2.45 8.45 0.62
CA GLU A 52 2.19 8.04 1.99
C GLU A 52 2.26 6.51 2.16
N ARG A 53 1.74 5.73 1.19
CA ARG A 53 1.86 4.26 1.21
C ARG A 53 3.32 3.82 1.11
N GLN A 54 4.11 4.46 0.26
CA GLN A 54 5.54 4.16 0.13
C GLN A 54 6.29 4.48 1.42
N GLN A 55 5.98 5.59 2.08
CA GLN A 55 6.58 5.93 3.37
C GLN A 55 6.23 4.88 4.44
N VAL A 56 4.96 4.47 4.54
CA VAL A 56 4.56 3.42 5.49
C VAL A 56 5.25 2.08 5.18
N ALA A 57 5.40 1.72 3.90
CA ALA A 57 6.13 0.52 3.50
C ALA A 57 7.60 0.58 3.94
N LYS A 58 8.24 1.74 3.77
CA LYS A 58 9.62 1.98 4.19
C LYS A 58 9.76 1.88 5.72
N ASP A 59 8.88 2.54 6.46
CA ASP A 59 8.90 2.50 7.94
C ASP A 59 8.69 1.06 8.46
N LEU A 60 7.85 0.26 7.78
CA LEU A 60 7.65 -1.15 8.11
C LEU A 60 8.90 -2.00 7.86
N LEU A 61 9.60 -1.77 6.75
CA LEU A 61 10.86 -2.43 6.43
C LEU A 61 11.93 -2.06 7.46
N ASP A 62 12.12 -0.76 7.73
CA ASP A 62 13.11 -0.26 8.69
C ASP A 62 12.87 -0.83 10.09
N ALA A 63 11.62 -0.80 10.56
CA ALA A 63 11.24 -1.38 11.84
C ALA A 63 11.36 -2.92 11.88
N THR A 64 11.49 -3.60 10.75
CA THR A 64 11.70 -5.06 10.70
C THR A 64 13.19 -5.35 10.70
N SER A 65 13.98 -4.63 9.91
CA SER A 65 15.43 -4.70 9.92
C SER A 65 16.02 -4.42 11.31
N LEU A 66 15.47 -3.45 12.04
CA LEU A 66 15.91 -3.18 13.42
C LEU A 66 15.61 -4.33 14.40
N LYS A 67 14.49 -5.04 14.21
CA LYS A 67 14.10 -6.19 15.05
C LYS A 67 14.96 -7.43 14.76
N GLU A 68 15.33 -7.64 13.51
CA GLU A 68 16.20 -8.75 13.08
C GLU A 68 17.65 -8.57 13.56
N LEU A 69 18.07 -7.32 13.83
CA LEU A 69 19.38 -7.01 14.41
C LEU A 69 19.47 -7.21 15.93
N GLY A 70 18.40 -7.67 16.59
CA GLY A 70 18.42 -8.08 18.00
C GLY A 70 18.60 -6.94 19.02
N LEU A 71 18.21 -5.71 18.65
CA LEU A 71 18.10 -4.57 19.58
C LEU A 71 16.72 -4.53 20.27
#